data_AF-A0A959Y1U2-F1
#
_entry.id   AF-A0A959Y1U2-F1
#
_cell.length_a   1.000
_cell.length_b   1.000
_cell.length_c   1.000
_cell.angle_alpha   90.00
_cell.angle_beta   90.00
_cell.angle_gamma   90.00
#
_symmetry.space_group_name_H-M   'P 1'
#
loop_
_entity.id
_entity.type
_entity.pdbx_description
1 polymer ?
#
loop_
_entity_poly.entity_id
_entity_poly.type
_entity_poly.pdbx_seq_one_letter_code
_entity_poly.pdbx_strand_id
1 'polypeptide(L)'
;MPKPVLLILTPVEILGVFLRPAILMIRLFANITAGHIIVLSFFALIFIFGEINAGLGWGVSVFTLVFTVFMSMLELLVAFIQAFVFTFLSAMYFGAAVEEHHEHKESLV
;
A
#
# COMPACT_ATOMS: atom_id res chain seq x y z
N MET A 1 -32.96 -17.24 -1.28
CA MET A 1 -32.07 -16.08 -1.10
C MET A 1 -32.52 -14.95 -2.02
N PRO A 2 -32.59 -13.69 -1.56
CA PRO A 2 -33.18 -12.59 -2.34
C PRO A 2 -32.29 -12.22 -3.53
N LYS A 3 -32.80 -12.47 -4.74
CA LYS A 3 -32.12 -12.27 -6.05
C LYS A 3 -31.55 -10.86 -6.32
N PRO A 4 -32.10 -9.75 -5.79
CA PRO A 4 -31.55 -8.41 -6.06
C PRO A 4 -30.16 -8.18 -5.45
N VAL A 5 -29.88 -8.79 -4.30
CA VAL A 5 -28.60 -8.61 -3.58
C VAL A 5 -27.47 -9.30 -4.35
N LEU A 6 -27.77 -10.44 -4.97
CA LEU A 6 -26.81 -11.19 -5.79
C LEU A 6 -26.36 -10.37 -7.02
N LEU A 7 -27.29 -9.65 -7.64
CA LEU A 7 -27.01 -8.80 -8.81
C LEU A 7 -26.08 -7.63 -8.50
N ILE A 8 -26.09 -7.11 -7.27
CA ILE A 8 -25.19 -6.04 -6.82
C ILE A 8 -23.83 -6.60 -6.38
N LEU A 9 -23.82 -7.82 -5.82
CA LEU A 9 -22.63 -8.50 -5.33
C LEU A 9 -21.71 -8.92 -6.49
N THR A 10 -22.26 -9.47 -7.57
CA THR A 10 -21.49 -9.95 -8.74
C THR A 10 -20.57 -8.89 -9.37
N PRO A 11 -21.02 -7.67 -9.71
CA PRO A 11 -20.14 -6.64 -10.25
C PRO A 11 -19.15 -6.11 -9.21
N VAL A 12 -19.55 -6.00 -7.94
CA VAL A 12 -18.64 -5.60 -6.84
C VAL A 12 -17.52 -6.62 -6.63
N GLU A 13 -17.80 -7.90 -6.79
CA GLU A 13 -16.83 -8.98 -6.62
C GLU A 13 -15.81 -8.99 -7.76
N ILE A 14 -16.29 -8.89 -9.02
CA ILE A 14 -15.41 -8.77 -10.19
C ILE A 14 -14.54 -7.52 -10.09
N LEU A 15 -15.13 -6.36 -9.78
CA LEU A 15 -14.37 -5.12 -9.57
C LEU A 15 -13.40 -5.26 -8.39
N GLY A 16 -13.81 -5.92 -7.31
CA GLY A 16 -12.99 -6.15 -6.11
C GLY A 16 -11.73 -6.96 -6.41
N VAL A 17 -11.78 -7.96 -7.30
CA VAL A 17 -10.60 -8.75 -7.72
C VAL A 17 -9.57 -7.88 -8.45
N PHE A 18 -10.01 -6.92 -9.29
CA PHE A 18 -9.10 -5.98 -9.96
C PHE A 18 -8.64 -4.82 -9.07
N LEU A 19 -9.51 -4.36 -8.16
CA LEU A 19 -9.20 -3.27 -7.24
C LEU A 19 -8.11 -3.65 -6.24
N ARG A 20 -8.04 -4.91 -5.78
CA ARG A 20 -7.00 -5.39 -4.85
C ARG A 20 -5.55 -5.12 -5.34
N PRO A 21 -5.16 -5.52 -6.56
CA PRO A 21 -3.87 -5.13 -7.16
C PRO A 21 -3.77 -3.66 -7.57
N ALA A 22 -4.87 -3.03 -8.02
CA ALA A 22 -4.84 -1.61 -8.38
C ALA A 22 -4.45 -0.72 -7.20
N ILE A 23 -5.04 -0.98 -6.03
CA ILE A 23 -4.76 -0.24 -4.81
C ILE A 23 -3.32 -0.48 -4.36
N LEU A 24 -2.76 -1.67 -4.58
CA LEU A 24 -1.36 -1.99 -4.29
C LEU A 24 -0.37 -1.12 -5.08
N MET A 25 -0.60 -0.98 -6.39
CA MET A 25 0.23 -0.13 -7.26
C MET A 25 0.18 1.33 -6.85
N ILE A 26 -1.03 1.84 -6.56
CA ILE A 26 -1.23 3.21 -6.06
C ILE A 26 -0.52 3.40 -4.72
N ARG A 27 -0.51 2.39 -3.85
CA ARG A 27 0.10 2.48 -2.52
C ARG A 27 1.62 2.57 -2.58
N LEU A 28 2.28 1.78 -3.42
CA LEU A 28 3.73 1.88 -3.62
C LEU A 28 4.09 3.23 -4.27
N PHE A 29 3.33 3.66 -5.27
CA PHE A 29 3.52 4.97 -5.92
C PHE A 29 3.36 6.14 -4.93
N ALA A 30 2.34 6.08 -4.07
CA ALA A 30 2.12 7.05 -3.01
C ALA A 30 3.26 7.05 -2.00
N ASN A 31 3.81 5.89 -1.62
CA ASN A 31 4.93 5.80 -0.68
C ASN A 31 6.21 6.45 -1.26
N ILE A 32 6.55 6.18 -2.54
CA ILE A 32 7.71 6.82 -3.19
C ILE A 32 7.50 8.34 -3.36
N THR A 33 6.26 8.75 -3.67
CA THR A 33 5.91 10.17 -3.77
C THR A 33 5.94 10.85 -2.40
N ALA A 34 5.47 10.19 -1.33
CA ALA A 34 5.43 10.72 0.02
C ALA A 34 6.83 11.05 0.55
N GLY A 35 7.80 10.13 0.40
CA GLY A 35 9.18 10.39 0.77
C GLY A 35 9.76 11.62 0.05
N HIS A 36 9.48 11.77 -1.24
CA HIS A 36 9.92 12.93 -2.02
C HIS A 36 9.26 14.24 -1.56
N ILE A 37 7.94 14.23 -1.29
CA ILE A 37 7.20 15.39 -0.77
C ILE A 37 7.67 15.78 0.65
N ILE A 38 7.99 14.80 1.49
CA ILE A 38 8.51 15.01 2.85
C ILE A 38 9.87 15.73 2.80
N VAL A 39 10.81 15.26 1.97
CA VAL A 39 12.12 15.89 1.81
C VAL A 39 11.98 17.34 1.32
N LEU A 40 11.15 17.59 0.31
CA LEU A 40 10.89 18.94 -0.20
C LEU A 40 10.28 19.86 0.87
N SER A 41 9.32 19.36 1.64
CA SER A 41 8.64 20.12 2.71
C SER A 41 9.63 20.52 3.81
N PHE A 42 10.50 19.59 4.19
CA PHE A 42 11.53 19.82 5.18
C PHE A 42 12.67 20.71 4.68
N PHE A 43 13.04 20.60 3.40
CA PHE A 43 14.01 21.50 2.78
C PHE A 43 13.53 22.95 2.78
N ALA A 44 12.25 23.18 2.49
CA ALA A 44 11.64 24.51 2.56
C ALA A 44 11.61 25.08 4.00
N LEU A 45 11.34 24.23 5.00
CA LEU A 45 11.40 24.60 6.42
C LEU A 45 12.81 25.03 6.86
N ILE A 46 13.84 24.28 6.47
CA ILE A 46 15.24 24.62 6.79
C ILE A 46 15.62 25.97 6.19
N PHE A 47 15.18 26.26 4.95
CA PHE A 47 15.46 27.53 4.28
C PHE A 47 14.83 28.72 5.02
N ILE A 48 13.57 28.59 5.44
CA ILE A 48 12.86 29.62 6.21
C ILE A 48 13.51 29.88 7.58
N PHE A 49 13.88 28.84 8.32
CA PHE A 49 14.51 29.00 9.63
C PHE A 49 15.98 29.46 9.53
N GLY A 50 16.67 29.05 8.46
CA GLY A 50 18.02 29.48 8.14
C GLY A 50 18.14 30.99 7.87
N GLU A 51 17.14 31.58 7.20
CA GLU A 51 17.04 33.03 6.98
C GLU A 51 16.87 33.83 8.27
N ILE A 52 16.19 33.27 9.29
CA ILE A 52 15.89 33.97 10.55
C ILE A 52 17.07 33.89 11.54
N ASN A 53 17.69 32.71 11.70
CA ASN A 53 18.83 32.53 12.60
C ASN A 53 19.68 31.32 12.18
N ALA A 54 20.88 31.57 11.65
CA ALA A 54 21.79 30.55 11.15
C ALA A 54 22.13 29.48 12.21
N GLY A 55 22.15 29.80 13.51
CA GLY A 55 22.44 28.81 14.57
C GLY A 55 21.30 27.82 14.81
N LEU A 56 20.05 28.26 14.70
CA LEU A 56 18.86 27.41 14.88
C LEU A 56 18.58 26.55 13.64
N GLY A 57 18.87 27.07 12.44
CA GLY A 57 18.70 26.35 11.18
C GLY A 57 19.46 25.02 11.11
N TRP A 58 20.70 24.98 11.64
CA TRP A 58 21.55 23.78 11.63
C TRP A 58 21.06 22.70 12.62
N GLY A 59 20.53 23.09 13.77
CA GLY A 59 19.98 22.14 14.75
C GLY A 59 18.71 21.46 14.22
N VAL A 60 17.80 22.26 13.64
CA VAL A 60 16.53 21.78 13.09
C VAL A 60 16.77 20.91 11.84
N SER A 61 17.73 21.26 10.98
CA SER A 61 18.01 20.49 9.77
C SER A 61 18.46 19.05 10.04
N VAL A 62 19.33 18.85 11.04
CA VAL A 62 19.83 17.51 11.39
C VAL A 62 18.71 16.65 11.97
N PHE A 63 17.90 17.21 12.86
CA PHE A 63 16.76 16.50 13.46
C PHE A 63 15.76 16.04 12.38
N THR A 64 15.39 16.96 11.49
CA THR A 64 14.48 16.71 10.38
C THR A 64 15.01 15.63 9.42
N LEU A 65 16.31 15.64 9.12
CA LEU A 65 16.92 14.63 8.26
C LEU A 65 16.84 13.23 8.88
N VAL A 66 17.18 13.11 10.17
CA VAL A 66 17.09 11.84 10.93
C VAL A 66 15.65 11.34 10.99
N PHE A 67 14.70 12.22 11.27
CA PHE A 67 13.27 11.89 11.31
C PHE A 67 12.75 11.41 9.94
N THR A 68 13.20 12.05 8.86
CA THR A 68 12.84 11.66 7.49
C THR A 68 13.38 10.27 7.13
N VAL A 69 14.65 9.98 7.48
CA VAL A 69 15.27 8.66 7.26
C VAL A 69 14.54 7.58 8.07
N PHE A 70 14.16 7.88 9.31
CA PHE A 70 13.39 6.97 10.15
C PHE A 70 12.02 6.63 9.55
N MET A 71 11.27 7.64 9.08
CA MET A 71 9.98 7.43 8.40
C MET A 71 10.14 6.59 7.13
N SER A 72 11.20 6.83 6.34
CA SER A 72 11.48 6.05 5.13
C SER A 72 11.74 4.56 5.42
N MET A 73 12.38 4.23 6.55
CA MET A 73 12.48 2.83 7.01
C MET A 73 11.11 2.20 7.29
N LEU A 74 10.17 2.94 7.89
CA LEU A 74 8.81 2.45 8.12
C LEU A 74 8.04 2.26 6.81
N GLU A 75 8.24 3.13 5.83
CA GLU A 75 7.66 2.98 4.48
C GLU A 75 8.17 1.73 3.76
N LEU A 76 9.47 1.41 3.89
CA LEU A 76 10.07 0.19 3.34
C LEU A 76 9.49 -1.07 3.99
N LEU A 77 9.28 -1.05 5.32
CA LEU A 77 8.62 -2.14 6.04
C LEU A 77 7.19 -2.37 5.54
N VAL A 78 6.43 -1.29 5.39
CA VAL A 78 5.05 -1.34 4.86
C VAL A 78 5.06 -1.87 3.43
N ALA A 79 6.01 -1.46 2.57
CA ALA A 79 6.14 -1.96 1.22
C ALA A 79 6.34 -3.49 1.17
N PHE A 80 7.13 -4.03 2.11
CA PHE A 80 7.36 -5.47 2.22
C PHE A 80 6.10 -6.24 2.64
N ILE A 81 5.39 -5.74 3.67
CA ILE A 81 4.11 -6.31 4.13
C ILE A 81 3.07 -6.26 3.02
N GLN A 82 3.05 -5.16 2.28
CA GLN A 82 2.06 -4.90 1.25
C GLN A 82 2.27 -5.82 0.03
N ALA A 83 3.52 -6.13 -0.34
CA ALA A 83 3.83 -7.17 -1.34
C ALA A 83 3.50 -8.58 -0.83
N PHE A 84 3.75 -8.87 0.46
CA PHE A 84 3.40 -10.15 1.08
C PHE A 84 1.89 -10.42 1.06
N VAL A 85 1.07 -9.44 1.46
CA VAL A 85 -0.39 -9.56 1.48
C VAL A 85 -0.94 -9.82 0.08
N PHE A 86 -0.35 -9.24 -0.96
CA PHE A 86 -0.75 -9.49 -2.34
C PHE A 86 -0.51 -10.94 -2.77
N THR A 87 0.69 -11.46 -2.49
CA THR A 87 1.03 -12.86 -2.78
C THR A 87 0.18 -13.82 -1.95
N PHE A 88 -0.07 -13.51 -0.68
CA PHE A 88 -0.91 -14.31 0.21
C PHE A 88 -2.36 -14.37 -0.27
N LEU A 89 -2.95 -13.23 -0.66
CA LEU A 89 -4.30 -13.18 -1.23
C LEU A 89 -4.36 -13.97 -2.54
N SER A 90 -3.38 -13.81 -3.43
CA SER A 90 -3.31 -14.55 -4.69
C SER A 90 -3.24 -16.07 -4.45
N ALA A 91 -2.40 -16.51 -3.50
CA ALA A 91 -2.30 -17.92 -3.13
C ALA A 91 -3.61 -18.48 -2.60
N MET A 92 -4.36 -17.73 -1.78
CA MET A 92 -5.69 -18.16 -1.32
C MET A 92 -6.72 -18.20 -2.46
N TYR A 93 -6.69 -17.24 -3.40
CA TYR A 93 -7.58 -17.26 -4.57
C TYR A 93 -7.28 -18.45 -5.49
N PHE A 94 -6.00 -18.73 -5.76
CA PHE A 94 -5.60 -19.90 -6.55
C PHE A 94 -5.88 -21.22 -5.82
N GLY A 95 -5.70 -21.27 -4.50
CA GLY A 95 -6.03 -22.43 -3.68
C GLY A 95 -7.53 -22.74 -3.69
N ALA A 96 -8.39 -21.74 -3.50
CA ALA A 96 -9.84 -21.89 -3.56
C ALA A 96 -10.32 -22.33 -4.95
N ALA A 97 -9.72 -21.79 -6.03
CA ALA A 97 -10.06 -22.17 -7.41
C ALA A 97 -9.61 -23.60 -7.78
N VAL A 98 -8.59 -24.15 -7.11
CA VAL A 98 -8.12 -25.53 -7.29
C VAL A 98 -9.06 -26.54 -6.63
N GLU A 99 -9.62 -26.19 -5.47
CA GLU A 99 -10.46 -27.10 -4.66
C GLU A 99 -11.87 -27.26 -5.25
N GLU A 100 -12.42 -26.22 -5.90
CA GLU A 100 -13.72 -26.27 -6.59
C GLU A 100 -13.76 -27.22 -7.80
N HIS A 101 -12.61 -27.68 -8.32
CA HIS A 101 -12.57 -28.53 -9.51
C HIS A 101 -12.65 -30.03 -9.23
N HIS A 102 -12.66 -30.44 -7.95
CA HIS A 102 -12.72 -31.86 -7.56
C HIS A 102 -14.10 -32.34 -7.09
N GLU A 103 -15.05 -31.47 -6.73
CA GLU A 103 -16.37 -31.92 -6.24
C GLU A 103 -17.37 -32.33 -7.33
N HIS A 104 -17.08 -32.15 -8.63
CA HIS A 104 -18.03 -32.47 -9.70
C HIS A 104 -17.79 -33.79 -10.45
N LYS A 105 -16.86 -34.66 -10.00
CA LYS A 105 -16.54 -35.91 -10.70
C LYS A 105 -16.58 -37.19 -9.83
N GLU A 106 -17.39 -37.22 -8.77
CA GLU A 106 -17.53 -38.43 -7.92
C GLU A 106 -18.99 -38.81 -7.56
N SER A 107 -19.98 -38.48 -8.41
CA SER A 107 -21.38 -38.93 -8.22
C SER A 107 -21.97 -39.74 -9.38
N LEU A 108 -21.12 -40.23 -10.31
CA LEU A 108 -21.55 -41.01 -11.49
C LEU A 108 -20.71 -42.27 -11.76
N VAL A 109 -20.11 -42.89 -10.74
CA VAL A 109 -19.64 -44.29 -10.80
C VAL A 109 -20.26 -45.07 -9.66
#